data_AF-A0A0D0SBK8-F1
#
_entry.id   AF-A0A0D0SBK8-F1
#
_cell.length_a   1.000
_cell.length_b   1.000
_cell.length_c   1.000
_cell.angle_alpha   90.00
_cell.angle_beta   90.00
_cell.angle_gamma   90.00
#
_symmetry.space_group_name_H-M   'P 1'
#
loop_
_entity.id
_entity.type
_entity.pdbx_description
1 polymer ?
#
loop_
_entity_poly.entity_id
_entity_poly.type
_entity_poly.pdbx_seq_one_letter_code
_entity_poly.pdbx_strand_id
1 'polypeptide(L)' 'MPHMDDPDSSSAGLSEDEGPAMRVIEVEAPDDAAAERVRETVEALAFKLDVLAEFESNESGSGE' A
#
# COMPACT_ATOMS: atom_id res chain seq x y z
N MET A 1 -31.52 -27.30 33.37
CA MET A 1 -31.47 -27.29 31.89
C MET A 1 -30.00 -27.25 31.49
N PRO A 2 -29.52 -28.11 30.57
CA PRO A 2 -28.15 -28.00 30.08
C PRO A 2 -28.06 -26.74 29.23
N HIS A 3 -27.07 -25.90 29.53
CA HIS A 3 -26.82 -24.65 28.85
C HIS A 3 -26.44 -24.94 27.40
N MET A 4 -27.15 -24.28 26.50
CA MET A 4 -26.94 -24.26 25.07
C MET A 4 -25.76 -23.30 24.81
N ASP A 5 -24.57 -23.71 25.21
CA ASP A 5 -23.30 -23.09 24.80
C ASP A 5 -22.74 -23.97 23.69
N ASP A 6 -23.16 -23.66 22.47
CA ASP A 6 -22.60 -24.21 21.23
C ASP A 6 -21.30 -23.44 20.96
N PRO A 7 -20.09 -24.03 21.11
CA PRO A 7 -18.85 -23.34 20.75
C PRO A 7 -18.63 -23.27 19.23
N ASP A 8 -19.64 -23.56 18.41
CA ASP A 8 -19.59 -23.50 16.94
C ASP A 8 -19.90 -22.08 16.38
N SER A 9 -19.72 -21.03 17.18
CA SER A 9 -19.72 -19.64 16.70
C SER A 9 -18.33 -19.00 16.75
N SER A 10 -17.31 -19.77 16.36
CA SER A 10 -16.04 -19.20 15.90
C SER A 10 -16.15 -18.85 14.41
N SER A 11 -17.15 -18.03 14.07
CA SER A 11 -17.32 -17.43 12.75
C SER A 11 -16.74 -16.02 12.77
N ALA A 12 -15.41 -15.92 12.86
CA ALA A 12 -14.67 -14.72 12.50
C ALA A 12 -13.23 -15.11 12.10
N GLY A 13 -13.12 -16.13 11.24
CA GLY A 13 -11.89 -16.52 10.56
C GLY A 13 -11.57 -15.63 9.35
N LEU A 14 -11.97 -14.36 9.41
CA LEU A 14 -11.55 -13.36 8.43
C LEU A 14 -10.60 -12.43 9.17
N SER A 15 -9.31 -12.62 8.93
CA SER A 15 -8.33 -11.58 9.21
C SER A 15 -8.78 -10.33 8.44
N GLU A 16 -9.26 -9.31 9.13
CA GLU A 16 -9.62 -8.01 8.51
C GLU A 16 -8.38 -7.24 8.02
N ASP A 17 -7.18 -7.74 8.31
CA ASP A 17 -5.90 -7.12 8.02
C ASP A 17 -5.16 -7.85 6.88
N GLU A 18 -5.84 -8.07 5.74
CA GLU A 18 -5.15 -8.48 4.52
C GLU A 18 -5.71 -7.71 3.33
N GLY A 19 -5.70 -6.38 3.47
CA GLY A 19 -5.56 -5.53 2.29
C GLY A 19 -4.28 -5.96 1.53
N PRO A 20 -4.24 -5.83 0.20
CA PRO A 20 -3.04 -6.18 -0.57
C PRO A 20 -1.84 -5.50 0.11
N ALA A 21 -0.78 -6.27 0.41
CA ALA A 21 0.34 -5.86 1.26
C ALA A 21 1.06 -4.61 0.72
N MET A 22 0.47 -3.43 0.94
CA MET A 22 1.01 -2.16 0.52
C MET A 22 2.16 -1.80 1.46
N ARG A 23 3.30 -1.48 0.88
CA ARG A 23 4.51 -1.09 1.61
C ARG A 23 4.91 0.29 1.12
N VAL A 24 4.89 1.26 2.02
CA VAL A 24 5.29 2.63 1.72
C VAL A 24 6.78 2.78 1.96
N ILE A 25 7.47 3.44 1.02
CA ILE A 25 8.90 3.74 1.09
C ILE A 25 9.05 5.24 0.80
N GLU A 26 9.67 5.96 1.73
CA GLU A 26 10.05 7.36 1.56
C GLU A 26 11.49 7.45 1.05
N VAL A 27 11.72 8.27 0.02
CA VAL A 27 13.04 8.47 -0.58
C VAL A 27 13.35 9.95 -0.61
N GLU A 28 14.33 10.38 0.19
CA GLU A 28 14.86 11.73 0.14
C GLU A 28 15.81 11.85 -1.06
N ALA A 29 15.49 12.76 -1.98
CA ALA A 29 16.30 13.07 -3.15
C ALA A 29 16.96 14.45 -3.01
N PRO A 30 18.22 14.62 -3.48
CA PRO A 30 18.95 15.88 -3.36
C PRO A 30 18.38 17.03 -4.22
N ASP A 31 17.65 16.70 -5.29
CA ASP A 31 17.07 17.64 -6.24
C ASP A 31 15.95 16.96 -7.06
N ASP A 32 15.14 17.77 -7.77
CA ASP A 32 14.01 17.29 -8.57
C ASP A 32 14.44 16.28 -9.67
N ALA A 33 15.60 16.49 -10.30
CA ALA A 33 16.07 15.59 -11.35
C ALA A 33 16.45 14.22 -10.77
N ALA A 34 16.98 14.18 -9.54
CA ALA A 34 17.21 12.94 -8.81
C ALA A 34 15.88 12.26 -8.41
N ALA A 35 14.88 13.04 -7.99
CA ALA A 35 13.54 12.51 -7.67
C ALA A 35 12.86 11.88 -8.90
N GLU A 36 12.93 12.53 -10.06
CA GLU A 36 12.43 12.00 -11.33
C GLU A 36 13.11 10.68 -11.70
N ARG A 37 14.45 10.58 -11.55
CA ARG A 37 15.18 9.33 -11.80
C ARG A 37 14.79 8.20 -10.86
N VAL A 38 14.54 8.51 -9.58
CA VAL A 38 14.03 7.53 -8.62
C VAL A 38 12.67 7.02 -9.09
N ARG A 39 11.77 7.91 -9.51
CA ARG A 39 10.45 7.54 -10.04
C ARG A 39 10.55 6.62 -11.25
N GLU A 40 11.35 6.98 -12.26
CA GLU A 40 11.58 6.14 -13.45
C GLU A 40 12.12 4.76 -13.08
N THR A 41 13.06 4.71 -12.14
CA THR A 41 13.68 3.46 -11.68
C THR A 41 12.67 2.57 -10.95
N VAL A 42 11.85 3.15 -10.07
CA VAL A 42 10.79 2.44 -9.34
C VAL A 42 9.73 1.92 -10.30
N GLU A 43 9.30 2.71 -11.28
CA GLU A 43 8.33 2.30 -12.30
C GLU A 43 8.87 1.11 -13.13
N ALA A 44 10.12 1.19 -13.60
CA ALA A 44 10.76 0.12 -14.34
C ALA A 44 10.94 -1.15 -13.49
N LEU A 45 11.20 -1.01 -12.18
CA LEU A 45 11.30 -2.14 -11.25
C LEU A 45 9.93 -2.77 -10.98
N ALA A 46 8.89 -1.94 -10.80
CA ALA A 46 7.52 -2.39 -10.57
C ALA A 46 7.01 -3.21 -11.76
N PHE A 47 7.25 -2.75 -12.98
CA PHE A 47 6.94 -3.49 -14.20
C PHE A 47 7.64 -4.86 -14.25
N LYS A 48 8.92 -4.93 -13.86
CA LYS A 48 9.67 -6.20 -13.86
C LYS A 48 9.18 -7.20 -12.81
N LEU A 49 8.68 -6.69 -11.70
CA LEU A 49 8.18 -7.51 -10.58
C LEU A 49 6.69 -7.81 -10.68
N ASP A 50 6.00 -7.26 -11.70
CA ASP A 50 4.55 -7.34 -11.87
C ASP A 50 3.78 -6.85 -10.64
N VAL A 51 4.23 -5.70 -10.10
CA VAL A 51 3.61 -5.04 -8.94
C VAL A 51 3.15 -3.62 -9.31
N LEU A 52 2.22 -3.08 -8.51
CA LEU A 52 1.75 -1.69 -8.63
C LEU A 52 2.64 -0.75 -7.81
N ALA A 53 3.02 0.40 -8.39
CA ALA A 53 3.70 1.49 -7.70
C ALA A 53 2.84 2.75 -7.73
N GLU A 54 2.61 3.36 -6.57
CA GLU A 54 1.90 4.63 -6.41
C GLU A 54 2.87 5.70 -5.92
N PHE A 55 2.74 6.92 -6.45
CA PHE A 55 3.60 8.05 -6.09
C PHE A 55 2.74 9.17 -5.52
N GLU A 56 3.09 9.66 -4.34
CA GLU A 56 2.46 10.84 -3.76
C GLU A 56 2.84 12.06 -4.62
N SER A 57 1.85 12.70 -5.24
CA SER A 57 2.06 13.97 -5.92
C SER A 57 1.89 15.07 -4.90
N ASN A 58 2.93 15.90 -4.71
CA ASN A 58 2.79 17.15 -3.97
C ASN A 58 1.97 18.13 -4.83
N GLU A 59 0.67 17.87 -4.95
CA GLU A 59 -0.26 18.81 -5.56
C GLU A 59 -0.30 20.04 -4.66
N SER A 60 0.59 21.00 -4.92
CA SER A 60 0.35 22.37 -4.52
C SER A 60 -0.85 22.82 -5.33
N GLY A 61 -2.05 22.64 -4.78
CA GLY A 61 -3.30 23.04 -5.38
C GLY A 61 -3.22 24.49 -5.85
N SER A 62 -3.01 24.67 -7.15
CA SER A 62 -3.36 25.90 -7.85
C SER A 62 -4.81 25.75 -8.29
N GLY A 63 -5.69 25.73 -7.29
CA GLY A 63 -7.12 25.91 -7.48
C GLY A 63 -7.40 27.40 -7.57
N GLU A 64 -7.42 27.93 -8.80
CA GLU A 64 -8.19 29.11 -9.19
C GLU A 64 -8.97 28.82 -10.47
#